data_AF-C3XQE1-F1
#
_entry.id   AF-C3XQE1-F1
#
_cell.length_a   1.000
_cell.length_b   1.000
_cell.length_c   1.000
_cell.angle_alpha   90.00
_cell.angle_beta   90.00
_cell.angle_gamma   90.00
#
_symmetry.space_group_name_H-M   'P 1'
#
loop_
_entity.id
_entity.type
_entity.pdbx_description
1 polymer ?
#
loop_
_entity_poly.entity_id
_entity_poly.type
_entity_poly.pdbx_seq_one_letter_code
_entity_poly.pdbx_strand_id
1 'polypeptide(L)'
;MTDPGNSDGVFSRGRLPLQLLQGSLAVEEATPDRLSMTLYKDRADKNKDGKEKATHSLEDFCGIESGLVVEGVSNVMAIICQQRVLLLAFESREKMLVWELKIRSTIGEAWRFPVVIPSGSKFPTGPAMLHFYSNYFCLTHGVPPKLLWCWQLQGIRRYGAIAGGFSFEAGSKCGKGSGLFYIHTEEADSLQMLFNCVASGVPPPRMDLRGSLSHHPSTGNVQLQVYVALL
;
A
#
# COMPACT_ATOMS: atom_id res chain seq x y z
N MET A 1 -2.91 58.98 8.03
CA MET A 1 -4.27 58.50 7.75
C MET A 1 -4.17 57.60 6.52
N THR A 2 -4.59 56.34 6.68
CA THR A 2 -4.85 55.27 5.66
C THR A 2 -3.69 54.65 4.85
N ASP A 3 -3.15 53.57 5.41
CA ASP A 3 -2.98 52.19 4.89
C ASP A 3 -2.63 51.89 3.40
N PRO A 4 -1.58 51.08 3.12
CA PRO A 4 -1.34 50.47 1.81
C PRO A 4 -1.98 49.07 1.70
N GLY A 5 -2.78 48.89 0.64
CA GLY A 5 -3.44 47.63 0.30
C GLY A 5 -2.48 46.53 -0.18
N ASN A 6 -2.51 45.45 0.59
CA ASN A 6 -2.38 44.02 0.23
C ASN A 6 -2.58 43.63 -1.24
N SER A 7 -1.66 42.81 -1.80
CA SER A 7 -1.97 41.48 -2.36
C SER A 7 -0.74 40.84 -3.04
N ASP A 8 -0.20 39.77 -2.47
CA ASP A 8 -0.13 38.44 -3.12
C ASP A 8 0.77 37.51 -2.29
N GLY A 9 0.15 36.97 -1.24
CA GLY A 9 0.65 35.79 -0.55
C GLY A 9 0.59 34.58 -1.48
N VAL A 10 1.76 34.11 -1.89
CA VAL A 10 1.91 32.82 -2.56
C VAL A 10 1.46 31.73 -1.58
N PHE A 11 0.27 31.17 -1.84
CA PHE A 11 -0.25 29.95 -1.22
C PHE A 11 0.71 28.78 -1.50
N SER A 12 1.72 28.64 -0.66
CA SER A 12 2.47 27.40 -0.55
C SER A 12 1.59 26.43 0.23
N ARG A 13 0.88 25.57 -0.52
CA ARG A 13 0.05 24.47 -0.02
C ARG A 13 0.81 23.74 1.10
N GLY A 14 0.35 23.95 2.33
CA GLY A 14 0.89 23.29 3.52
C GLY A 14 0.86 21.78 3.31
N ARG A 15 2.04 21.15 3.36
CA ARG A 15 2.11 19.74 3.75
C ARG A 15 1.54 19.68 5.15
N LEU A 16 0.40 19.03 5.34
CA LEU A 16 -0.01 18.62 6.66
C LEU A 16 1.11 17.73 7.22
N PRO A 17 1.68 18.02 8.40
CA PRO A 17 2.66 17.14 9.01
C PRO A 17 2.00 15.77 9.25
N LEU A 18 2.73 14.70 8.93
CA LEU A 18 2.33 13.34 9.24
C LEU A 18 1.90 13.28 10.72
N GLN A 19 0.63 12.98 11.00
CA GLN A 19 0.17 12.83 12.37
C GLN A 19 0.69 11.50 12.92
N LEU A 20 1.88 11.51 13.50
CA LEU A 20 2.53 10.33 14.05
C LEU A 20 1.83 9.91 15.36
N LEU A 21 0.98 8.88 15.31
CA LEU A 21 0.38 8.30 16.52
C LEU A 21 1.30 7.24 17.10
N GLN A 22 1.91 7.51 18.24
CA GLN A 22 2.75 6.55 18.97
C GLN A 22 1.89 5.62 19.85
N GLY A 23 2.11 4.31 19.77
CA GLY A 23 1.43 3.35 20.65
C GLY A 23 1.73 1.89 20.35
N SER A 24 1.07 1.01 21.11
CA SER A 24 1.14 -0.45 20.94
C SER A 24 0.05 -0.90 19.97
N LEU A 25 0.46 -1.49 18.84
CA LEU A 25 -0.48 -2.04 17.85
C LEU A 25 -0.82 -3.50 18.17
N ALA A 26 -2.10 -3.80 18.13
CA ALA A 26 -2.66 -5.12 18.34
C ALA A 26 -3.46 -5.56 17.11
N VAL A 27 -3.49 -6.86 16.88
CA VAL A 27 -4.50 -7.48 16.02
C VAL A 27 -5.64 -7.90 16.92
N GLU A 28 -6.81 -7.31 16.72
CA GLU A 28 -8.02 -7.60 17.52
C GLU A 28 -8.88 -8.68 16.86
N GLU A 29 -8.95 -8.67 15.53
CA GLU A 29 -9.68 -9.67 14.78
C GLU A 29 -8.89 -10.09 13.54
N ALA A 30 -8.73 -11.40 13.38
CA ALA A 30 -8.07 -12.04 12.26
C ALA A 30 -8.92 -13.24 11.83
N THR A 31 -9.82 -13.04 10.87
CA THR A 31 -10.49 -14.13 10.16
C THR A 31 -9.83 -14.31 8.80
N PRO A 32 -10.06 -15.41 8.07
CA PRO A 32 -9.76 -15.44 6.66
C PRO A 32 -10.33 -14.17 6.00
N ASP A 33 -9.48 -13.45 5.27
CA ASP A 33 -9.83 -12.24 4.50
C ASP A 33 -10.19 -10.98 5.30
N ARG A 34 -10.09 -10.98 6.64
CA ARG A 34 -10.31 -9.76 7.44
C ARG A 34 -9.27 -9.61 8.55
N LEU A 35 -8.67 -8.43 8.60
CA LEU A 35 -7.71 -8.06 9.64
C LEU A 35 -8.04 -6.67 10.19
N SER A 36 -8.33 -6.59 11.49
CA SER A 36 -8.47 -5.32 12.20
C SER A 36 -7.26 -5.08 13.11
N MET A 37 -6.67 -3.89 12.98
CA MET A 37 -5.54 -3.46 13.79
C MET A 37 -5.94 -2.30 14.69
N THR A 38 -5.70 -2.44 15.99
CA THR A 38 -6.04 -1.43 17.00
C THR A 38 -4.79 -0.92 17.69
N LEU A 39 -4.66 0.40 17.77
CA LEU A 39 -3.59 1.10 18.45
C LEU A 39 -4.03 1.48 19.86
N TYR A 40 -3.24 1.07 20.85
CA TYR A 40 -3.41 1.45 22.26
C TYR A 40 -2.31 2.41 22.69
N LYS A 41 -2.50 3.10 23.81
CA LYS A 41 -1.44 3.96 24.38
C LYS A 41 -0.16 3.16 24.65
N ASP A 42 -0.32 2.04 25.33
CA ASP A 42 0.72 1.08 25.66
C ASP A 42 0.08 -0.28 25.93
N ARG A 43 0.91 -1.29 26.23
CA ARG A 43 0.44 -2.65 26.52
C ARG A 43 -0.36 -2.75 27.82
N ALA A 44 -0.01 -1.95 28.83
CA ALA A 44 -0.70 -2.01 30.12
C ALA A 44 -2.14 -1.51 29.97
N ASP A 45 -2.35 -0.52 29.10
CA ASP A 45 -3.66 -0.05 28.68
C ASP A 45 -4.42 -1.17 27.95
N LYS A 46 -3.82 -1.81 26.94
CA LYS A 46 -4.45 -2.96 26.25
C LYS A 46 -4.87 -4.08 27.22
N ASN A 47 -3.97 -4.50 28.10
CA ASN A 47 -4.22 -5.63 29.01
C ASN A 47 -5.32 -5.34 30.05
N LYS A 48 -5.73 -4.07 30.19
CA LYS A 48 -6.78 -3.62 31.11
C LYS A 48 -8.05 -3.18 30.36
N ASP A 49 -8.20 -3.59 29.10
CA ASP A 49 -9.27 -3.12 28.20
C ASP A 49 -9.35 -1.59 28.14
N GLY A 50 -8.17 -0.96 28.09
CA GLY A 50 -7.97 0.48 28.05
C GLY A 50 -8.42 1.11 26.74
N LYS A 51 -8.42 2.44 26.70
CA LYS A 51 -9.02 3.19 25.60
C LYS A 51 -8.20 3.09 24.32
N GLU A 52 -8.85 2.62 23.26
CA GLU A 52 -8.30 2.59 21.90
C GLU A 52 -7.98 4.01 21.42
N LYS A 53 -6.79 4.18 20.82
CA LYS A 53 -6.40 5.44 20.15
C LYS A 53 -6.92 5.48 18.72
N ALA A 54 -6.86 4.36 18.00
CA ALA A 54 -7.29 4.23 16.62
C ALA A 54 -7.50 2.76 16.28
N THR A 55 -8.47 2.47 15.42
CA THR A 55 -8.75 1.12 14.91
C THR A 55 -8.88 1.19 13.40
N HIS A 56 -8.18 0.29 12.71
CA HIS A 56 -8.10 0.25 11.25
C HIS A 56 -8.39 -1.17 10.74
N SER A 57 -9.52 -1.33 10.07
CA SER A 57 -9.82 -2.54 9.29
C SER A 57 -9.05 -2.51 7.97
N LEU A 58 -8.45 -3.64 7.58
CA LEU A 58 -7.72 -3.83 6.32
C LEU A 58 -8.57 -4.53 5.25
N GLU A 59 -9.89 -4.40 5.31
CA GLU A 59 -10.82 -4.92 4.29
C GLU A 59 -10.52 -4.42 2.86
N ASP A 60 -9.84 -3.27 2.74
CA ASP A 60 -9.45 -2.67 1.47
C ASP A 60 -7.97 -2.84 1.15
N PHE A 61 -7.30 -3.86 1.68
CA PHE A 61 -5.87 -4.16 1.46
C PHE A 61 -5.49 -4.36 -0.01
N CYS A 62 -4.40 -3.75 -0.47
CA CYS A 62 -3.87 -3.92 -1.82
C CYS A 62 -2.45 -4.49 -1.87
N GLY A 63 -1.65 -4.33 -0.81
CA GLY A 63 -0.25 -4.77 -0.82
C GLY A 63 0.57 -4.21 0.34
N ILE A 64 1.84 -4.62 0.38
CA ILE A 64 2.81 -4.21 1.39
C ILE A 64 4.12 -3.76 0.72
N GLU A 65 4.68 -2.65 1.18
CA GLU A 65 6.05 -2.24 0.89
C GLU A 65 6.84 -2.10 2.18
N SER A 66 7.82 -2.99 2.41
CA SER A 66 8.62 -3.05 3.63
C SER A 66 10.06 -2.59 3.44
N GLY A 67 10.72 -2.27 4.55
CA GLY A 67 12.14 -1.88 4.55
C GLY A 67 12.38 -0.45 4.09
N LEU A 68 11.35 0.39 4.17
CA LEU A 68 11.41 1.79 3.79
C LEU A 68 12.21 2.60 4.82
N VAL A 69 12.81 3.68 4.32
CA VAL A 69 13.35 4.76 5.15
C VAL A 69 12.53 6.02 4.86
N VAL A 70 11.81 6.51 5.85
CA VAL A 70 10.92 7.68 5.73
C VAL A 70 11.35 8.72 6.74
N GLU A 71 11.75 9.90 6.26
CA GLU A 71 12.17 11.03 7.11
C GLU A 71 13.21 10.65 8.19
N GLY A 72 14.17 9.78 7.81
CA GLY A 72 15.23 9.30 8.71
C GLY A 72 14.84 8.11 9.60
N VAL A 73 13.58 7.70 9.61
CA VAL A 73 13.10 6.50 10.31
C VAL A 73 13.25 5.28 9.41
N SER A 74 14.07 4.31 9.83
CA SER A 74 14.23 3.01 9.16
C SER A 74 13.20 1.98 9.61
N ASN A 75 13.14 0.83 8.93
CA ASN A 75 12.23 -0.27 9.24
C ASN A 75 10.77 0.17 9.17
N VAL A 76 10.43 0.96 8.15
CA VAL A 76 9.05 1.37 7.89
C VAL A 76 8.41 0.39 6.91
N MET A 77 7.19 -0.03 7.23
CA MET A 77 6.30 -0.81 6.37
C MET A 77 5.12 0.06 5.97
N ALA A 78 4.84 0.14 4.68
CA ALA A 78 3.63 0.72 4.14
C ALA A 78 2.64 -0.40 3.83
N ILE A 79 1.45 -0.33 4.42
CA ILE A 79 0.29 -1.14 4.04
C ILE A 79 -0.52 -0.30 3.06
N ILE A 80 -0.64 -0.79 1.83
CA ILE A 80 -1.38 -0.12 0.77
C ILE A 80 -2.82 -0.60 0.86
N CYS A 81 -3.76 0.34 0.83
CA CYS A 81 -5.20 0.09 0.79
C CYS A 81 -5.83 0.80 -0.42
N GLN A 82 -7.09 0.52 -0.76
CA GLN A 82 -7.74 1.09 -1.95
C GLN A 82 -7.90 2.62 -1.91
N GLN A 83 -7.93 3.21 -0.71
CA GLN A 83 -8.16 4.66 -0.54
C GLN A 83 -7.11 5.36 0.34
N ARG A 84 -6.16 4.61 0.91
CA ARG A 84 -5.19 5.16 1.85
C ARG A 84 -3.91 4.33 1.87
N VAL A 85 -2.87 4.87 2.48
CA VAL A 85 -1.65 4.14 2.83
C VAL A 85 -1.43 4.29 4.33
N LEU A 86 -1.22 3.17 5.02
CA LEU A 86 -0.86 3.16 6.44
C LEU A 86 0.65 2.92 6.55
N LEU A 87 1.36 3.87 7.14
CA LEU A 87 2.78 3.66 7.48
C LEU A 87 2.87 3.12 8.90
N LEU A 88 3.70 2.10 9.08
CA LEU A 88 4.02 1.51 10.38
C LEU A 88 5.54 1.48 10.52
N ALA A 89 6.07 2.21 11.50
CA ALA A 89 7.49 2.16 11.85
C ALA A 89 7.74 1.07 12.90
N PHE A 90 8.89 0.40 12.80
CA PHE A 90 9.29 -0.66 13.72
C PHE A 90 10.66 -0.38 14.33
N GLU A 91 10.86 -0.80 15.58
CA GLU A 91 12.14 -0.67 16.28
C GLU A 91 13.27 -1.48 15.61
N SER A 92 12.93 -2.58 14.92
CA SER A 92 13.90 -3.42 14.22
C SER A 92 13.31 -4.02 12.94
N ARG A 93 14.20 -4.37 12.01
CA ARG A 93 13.86 -5.10 10.78
C ARG A 93 13.16 -6.42 11.07
N GLU A 94 13.62 -7.16 12.10
CA GLU A 94 13.05 -8.45 12.49
C GLU A 94 11.58 -8.31 12.91
N LYS A 95 11.26 -7.31 13.75
CA LYS A 95 9.88 -7.05 14.17
C LYS A 95 8.99 -6.68 12.99
N MET A 96 9.48 -5.85 12.06
CA MET A 96 8.77 -5.51 10.83
C MET A 96 8.46 -6.76 10.00
N LEU A 97 9.44 -7.64 9.79
CA LEU A 97 9.27 -8.88 9.02
C LEU A 97 8.27 -9.84 9.69
N VAL A 98 8.30 -9.99 11.01
CA VAL A 98 7.32 -10.80 11.75
C VAL A 98 5.90 -10.27 11.51
N TRP A 99 5.73 -8.95 11.49
CA TRP A 99 4.42 -8.33 11.23
C TRP A 99 3.98 -8.46 9.78
N GLU A 100 4.88 -8.28 8.83
CA GLU A 100 4.60 -8.52 7.42
C GLU A 100 4.14 -9.96 7.18
N LEU A 101 4.85 -10.94 7.74
CA LEU A 101 4.46 -12.36 7.68
C LEU A 101 3.09 -12.60 8.33
N LYS A 102 2.83 -11.98 9.49
CA LYS A 102 1.53 -12.11 10.16
C LYS A 102 0.39 -11.59 9.28
N ILE A 103 0.52 -10.39 8.72
CA ILE A 103 -0.49 -9.80 7.83
C ILE A 103 -0.70 -10.72 6.62
N ARG A 104 0.38 -11.10 5.93
CA ARG A 104 0.30 -11.99 4.75
C ARG A 104 -0.33 -13.34 5.07
N SER A 105 -0.10 -13.89 6.26
CA SER A 105 -0.71 -15.15 6.69
C SER A 105 -2.21 -15.05 6.99
N THR A 106 -2.71 -13.84 7.31
CA THR A 106 -4.13 -13.61 7.64
C THR A 106 -4.95 -13.24 6.40
N ILE A 107 -4.46 -12.30 5.60
CA ILE A 107 -5.19 -11.74 4.46
C ILE A 107 -4.55 -12.09 3.10
N GLY A 108 -3.48 -12.89 3.06
CA GLY A 108 -2.84 -13.29 1.81
C GLY A 108 -1.79 -12.28 1.30
N GLU A 109 -1.24 -12.58 0.12
CA GLU A 109 -0.11 -11.85 -0.46
C GLU A 109 -0.50 -11.20 -1.79
N ALA A 110 -0.12 -9.92 -1.93
CA ALA A 110 -0.24 -9.21 -3.19
C ALA A 110 0.98 -9.48 -4.09
N TRP A 111 0.71 -9.62 -5.37
CA TRP A 111 1.74 -9.61 -6.41
C TRP A 111 2.28 -8.21 -6.56
N ARG A 112 3.60 -8.08 -6.77
CA ARG A 112 4.28 -6.79 -6.91
C ARG A 112 5.15 -6.78 -8.15
N PHE A 113 4.99 -5.75 -8.95
CA PHE A 113 5.78 -5.53 -10.15
C PHE A 113 6.40 -4.14 -10.08
N PRO A 114 7.74 -4.03 -10.07
CA PRO A 114 8.42 -2.77 -10.30
C PRO A 114 8.10 -2.27 -11.72
N VAL A 115 7.69 -1.02 -11.82
CA VAL A 115 7.33 -0.39 -13.09
C VAL A 115 7.88 1.02 -13.17
N VAL A 116 7.94 1.57 -14.38
CA VAL A 116 8.27 2.99 -14.59
C VAL A 116 7.12 3.65 -15.33
N ILE A 117 6.59 4.73 -14.74
CA ILE A 117 5.56 5.55 -15.36
C ILE A 117 6.26 6.50 -16.36
N PRO A 118 5.89 6.48 -17.65
CA PRO A 118 6.51 7.31 -18.68
C PRO A 118 6.11 8.80 -18.55
N SER A 119 6.84 9.67 -19.25
CA SER A 119 6.46 11.08 -19.43
C SER A 119 5.14 11.22 -20.18
N GLY A 120 4.34 12.23 -19.84
CA GLY A 120 3.05 12.49 -20.49
C GLY A 120 1.90 11.62 -19.97
N SER A 121 2.14 10.79 -18.97
CA SER A 121 1.11 10.11 -18.19
C SER A 121 0.26 11.08 -17.36
N LYS A 122 -0.92 10.64 -16.93
CA LYS A 122 -1.74 11.33 -15.91
C LYS A 122 -1.11 11.30 -14.51
N PHE A 123 -0.13 10.42 -14.29
CA PHE A 123 0.56 10.24 -13.03
C PHE A 123 2.00 10.75 -13.08
N PRO A 124 2.63 11.00 -11.91
CA PRO A 124 4.04 11.37 -11.84
C PRO A 124 4.92 10.36 -12.59
N THR A 125 5.80 10.88 -13.43
CA THR A 125 6.79 10.09 -14.17
C THR A 125 7.87 9.57 -13.23
N GLY A 126 8.30 8.32 -13.44
CA GLY A 126 9.40 7.71 -12.69
C GLY A 126 9.05 6.33 -12.12
N PRO A 127 9.94 5.79 -11.26
CA PRO A 127 9.74 4.49 -10.63
C PRO A 127 8.47 4.44 -9.80
N ALA A 128 7.73 3.35 -9.96
CA ALA A 128 6.49 3.06 -9.26
C ALA A 128 6.41 1.56 -8.96
N MET A 129 5.42 1.18 -8.16
CA MET A 129 5.11 -0.23 -7.89
C MET A 129 3.66 -0.49 -8.30
N LEU A 130 3.45 -1.56 -9.06
CA LEU A 130 2.13 -2.11 -9.30
C LEU A 130 1.89 -3.22 -8.28
N HIS A 131 0.84 -3.07 -7.48
CA HIS A 131 0.36 -4.10 -6.57
C HIS A 131 -0.90 -4.73 -7.16
N PHE A 132 -0.97 -6.05 -7.20
CA PHE A 132 -2.12 -6.79 -7.70
C PHE A 132 -2.57 -7.77 -6.62
N TYR A 133 -3.82 -7.63 -6.17
CA TYR A 133 -4.36 -8.43 -5.09
C TYR A 133 -5.83 -8.76 -5.35
N SER A 134 -6.18 -10.04 -5.20
CA SER A 134 -7.50 -10.58 -5.51
C SER A 134 -7.95 -10.21 -6.94
N ASN A 135 -8.93 -9.30 -7.09
CA ASN A 135 -9.51 -8.87 -8.36
C ASN A 135 -9.29 -7.38 -8.66
N TYR A 136 -8.33 -6.73 -8.00
CA TYR A 136 -7.95 -5.34 -8.27
C TYR A 136 -6.44 -5.17 -8.25
N PHE A 137 -6.00 -4.04 -8.77
CA PHE A 137 -4.60 -3.62 -8.74
C PHE A 137 -4.49 -2.13 -8.54
N CYS A 138 -3.36 -1.68 -7.99
CA CYS A 138 -3.10 -0.28 -7.77
C CYS A 138 -1.67 0.09 -8.14
N LEU A 139 -1.44 1.39 -8.35
CA LEU A 139 -0.12 1.96 -8.54
C LEU A 139 0.26 2.82 -7.33
N THR A 140 1.48 2.65 -6.85
CA THR A 140 2.10 3.52 -5.84
C THR A 140 3.34 4.19 -6.40
N HIS A 141 3.68 5.38 -5.89
CA HIS A 141 4.85 6.14 -6.32
C HIS A 141 5.55 6.84 -5.16
N GLY A 142 6.88 6.82 -5.17
CA GLY A 142 7.74 7.52 -4.22
C GLY A 142 7.90 6.82 -2.86
N VAL A 143 8.63 7.48 -1.96
CA VAL A 143 8.84 7.05 -0.57
C VAL A 143 8.54 8.24 0.36
N PRO A 144 7.57 8.13 1.29
CA PRO A 144 6.67 7.00 1.48
C PRO A 144 5.77 6.76 0.26
N PRO A 145 5.33 5.51 0.00
CA PRO A 145 4.47 5.19 -1.12
C PRO A 145 3.19 6.01 -1.10
N LYS A 146 2.90 6.69 -2.20
CA LYS A 146 1.62 7.36 -2.42
C LYS A 146 0.78 6.55 -3.37
N LEU A 147 -0.44 6.22 -2.95
CA LEU A 147 -1.43 5.60 -3.82
C LEU A 147 -1.81 6.58 -4.94
N LEU A 148 -1.50 6.21 -6.18
CA LEU A 148 -1.88 6.97 -7.37
C LEU A 148 -3.33 6.68 -7.76
N TRP A 149 -3.66 5.39 -7.86
CA TRP A 149 -5.02 4.93 -8.14
C TRP A 149 -5.14 3.42 -7.90
N CYS A 150 -6.37 2.96 -7.65
CA CYS A 150 -6.73 1.55 -7.56
C CYS A 150 -7.86 1.24 -8.57
N TRP A 151 -7.68 0.17 -9.35
CA TRP A 151 -8.63 -0.28 -10.38
C TRP A 151 -9.16 -1.66 -10.05
N GLN A 152 -10.47 -1.81 -10.12
CA GLN A 152 -11.11 -3.12 -10.22
C GLN A 152 -10.82 -3.71 -11.61
N LEU A 153 -10.41 -4.98 -11.67
CA LEU A 153 -10.08 -5.64 -12.94
C LEU A 153 -11.29 -5.67 -13.89
N GLN A 154 -12.50 -5.80 -13.35
CA GLN A 154 -13.75 -5.74 -14.12
C GLN A 154 -13.97 -4.39 -14.83
N GLY A 155 -13.32 -3.32 -14.34
CA GLY A 155 -13.35 -2.00 -14.97
C GLY A 155 -12.38 -1.85 -16.14
N ILE A 156 -11.48 -2.81 -16.36
CA ILE A 156 -10.50 -2.79 -17.44
C ILE A 156 -11.09 -3.41 -18.70
N ARG A 157 -11.05 -2.66 -19.79
CA ARG A 157 -11.60 -3.07 -21.09
C ARG A 157 -10.65 -3.95 -21.87
N ARG A 158 -9.37 -3.57 -21.87
CA ARG A 158 -8.29 -4.20 -22.61
C ARG A 158 -6.99 -4.06 -21.82
N TYR A 159 -6.13 -5.06 -21.90
CA TYR A 159 -4.79 -5.03 -21.32
C TYR A 159 -3.87 -5.93 -22.15
N GLY A 160 -2.58 -5.67 -22.08
CA GLY A 160 -1.61 -6.24 -23.02
C GLY A 160 -0.17 -6.00 -22.60
N ALA A 161 0.64 -7.06 -22.56
CA ALA A 161 2.07 -6.91 -22.76
C ALA A 161 2.32 -6.30 -24.15
N ILE A 162 3.21 -5.30 -24.21
CA ILE A 162 3.63 -4.63 -25.44
C ILE A 162 5.14 -4.46 -25.43
N ALA A 163 5.71 -4.04 -26.55
CA ALA A 163 7.14 -3.75 -26.62
C ALA A 163 7.55 -2.75 -25.53
N GLY A 164 8.48 -3.16 -24.66
CA GLY A 164 9.02 -2.33 -23.58
C GLY A 164 8.11 -2.11 -22.38
N GLY A 165 6.96 -2.80 -22.26
CA GLY A 165 6.13 -2.66 -21.06
C GLY A 165 4.74 -3.29 -21.15
N PHE A 166 3.80 -2.72 -20.40
CA PHE A 166 2.42 -3.19 -20.30
C PHE A 166 1.45 -2.02 -20.47
N SER A 167 0.34 -2.28 -21.15
CA SER A 167 -0.71 -1.30 -21.41
C SER A 167 -2.05 -1.80 -20.91
N PHE A 168 -2.88 -0.90 -20.39
CA PHE A 168 -4.27 -1.21 -20.05
C PHE A 168 -5.19 -0.02 -20.29
N GLU A 169 -6.42 -0.29 -20.70
CA GLU A 169 -7.48 0.69 -20.90
C GLU A 169 -8.55 0.53 -19.83
N ALA A 170 -8.61 1.48 -18.90
CA ALA A 170 -9.65 1.55 -17.88
C ALA A 170 -10.90 2.25 -18.44
N GLY A 171 -12.05 1.61 -18.27
CA GLY A 171 -13.33 2.13 -18.74
C GLY A 171 -13.83 3.35 -17.95
N SER A 172 -14.89 3.99 -18.45
CA SER A 172 -15.47 5.19 -17.83
C SER A 172 -15.93 4.99 -16.37
N LYS A 173 -16.31 3.76 -15.99
CA LYS A 173 -16.67 3.42 -14.59
C LYS A 173 -15.52 3.63 -13.61
N CYS A 174 -14.27 3.71 -14.07
CA CYS A 174 -13.11 4.00 -13.23
C CYS A 174 -12.94 5.50 -12.90
N GLY A 175 -13.85 6.37 -13.34
CA GLY A 175 -13.85 7.79 -12.99
C GLY A 175 -12.57 8.50 -13.41
N LYS A 176 -11.89 9.15 -12.45
CA LYS A 176 -10.61 9.84 -12.72
C LYS A 176 -9.50 8.88 -13.16
N GLY A 177 -9.59 7.60 -12.80
CA GLY A 177 -8.71 6.54 -13.27
C GLY A 177 -9.10 5.94 -14.62
N SER A 178 -10.06 6.50 -15.36
CA SER A 178 -10.39 6.05 -16.72
C SER A 178 -9.33 6.50 -17.75
N GLY A 179 -9.23 5.76 -18.86
CA GLY A 179 -8.34 6.07 -19.98
C GLY A 179 -7.31 4.98 -20.25
N LEU A 180 -6.43 5.27 -21.21
CA LEU A 180 -5.32 4.41 -21.59
C LEU A 180 -4.10 4.71 -20.72
N PHE A 181 -3.48 3.67 -20.18
CA PHE A 181 -2.27 3.74 -19.38
C PHE A 181 -1.18 2.87 -19.99
N TYR A 182 0.04 3.36 -19.93
CA TYR A 182 1.25 2.63 -20.31
C TYR A 182 2.24 2.70 -19.16
N ILE A 183 2.88 1.56 -18.87
CA ILE A 183 3.92 1.41 -17.85
C ILE A 183 5.06 0.59 -18.45
N HIS A 184 6.28 1.03 -18.23
CA HIS A 184 7.47 0.24 -18.57
C HIS A 184 7.72 -0.80 -17.48
N THR A 185 8.01 -2.04 -17.89
CA THR A 185 8.40 -3.12 -16.99
C THR A 185 9.05 -4.23 -17.80
N GLU A 186 10.01 -4.94 -17.21
CA GLU A 186 10.57 -6.16 -17.79
C GLU A 186 9.70 -7.40 -17.51
N GLU A 187 8.70 -7.26 -16.64
CA GLU A 187 7.82 -8.36 -16.21
C GLU A 187 6.46 -8.33 -16.90
N ALA A 188 6.39 -7.74 -18.10
CA ALA A 188 5.14 -7.52 -18.83
C ALA A 188 4.39 -8.84 -19.13
N ASP A 189 5.12 -9.91 -19.48
CA ASP A 189 4.51 -11.21 -19.76
C ASP A 189 3.96 -11.88 -18.49
N SER A 190 4.66 -11.78 -17.37
CA SER A 190 4.18 -12.23 -16.06
C SER A 190 2.93 -11.47 -15.62
N LEU A 191 2.93 -10.15 -15.83
CA LEU A 191 1.78 -9.30 -15.53
C LEU A 191 0.57 -9.66 -16.43
N GLN A 192 0.81 -9.88 -17.73
CA GLN A 192 -0.22 -10.36 -18.66
C GLN A 192 -0.82 -11.69 -18.21
N MET A 193 0.03 -12.66 -17.85
CA MET A 193 -0.41 -13.96 -17.36
C MET A 193 -1.26 -13.80 -16.10
N LEU A 194 -0.84 -12.97 -15.15
CA LEU A 194 -1.59 -12.70 -13.93
C LEU A 194 -2.99 -12.12 -14.25
N PHE A 195 -3.06 -11.09 -15.08
CA PHE A 195 -4.33 -10.49 -15.49
C PHE A 195 -5.24 -11.53 -16.18
N ASN A 196 -4.69 -12.35 -17.08
CA ASN A 196 -5.44 -13.41 -17.77
C ASN A 196 -6.01 -14.44 -16.79
N CYS A 197 -5.19 -14.92 -15.85
CA CYS A 197 -5.59 -15.89 -14.82
C CYS A 197 -6.74 -15.34 -13.98
N VAL A 198 -6.57 -14.14 -13.41
CA VAL A 198 -7.57 -13.51 -12.55
C VAL A 198 -8.85 -13.19 -13.32
N ALA A 199 -8.74 -12.65 -14.54
CA ALA A 199 -9.92 -12.37 -15.38
C ALA A 199 -10.70 -13.64 -15.75
N SER A 200 -10.01 -14.78 -15.84
CA SER A 200 -10.62 -16.08 -16.15
C SER A 200 -11.06 -16.85 -14.91
N GLY A 201 -10.84 -16.32 -13.69
CA GLY A 201 -11.11 -17.02 -12.44
C GLY A 201 -10.22 -18.24 -12.20
N VAL A 202 -9.07 -18.32 -12.88
CA VAL A 202 -8.10 -19.41 -12.74
C VAL A 202 -6.99 -18.95 -11.79
N PRO A 203 -6.56 -19.77 -10.81
CA PRO A 203 -5.45 -19.40 -9.95
C PRO A 203 -4.19 -19.18 -10.80
N PRO A 204 -3.47 -18.05 -10.60
CA PRO A 204 -2.19 -17.86 -11.27
C PRO A 204 -1.23 -18.96 -10.86
N PRO A 205 -0.31 -19.40 -11.74
CA PRO A 205 0.75 -20.30 -11.33
C PRO A 205 1.51 -19.66 -10.16
N ARG A 206 2.13 -20.49 -9.31
CA ARG A 206 3.12 -20.01 -8.33
C ARG A 206 4.29 -19.40 -9.11
N MET A 207 4.15 -18.18 -9.59
CA MET A 207 5.31 -17.40 -9.97
C MET A 207 6.04 -17.10 -8.67
N ASP A 208 7.36 -17.20 -8.73
CA ASP A 208 8.23 -17.06 -7.59
C ASP A 208 8.11 -15.62 -7.07
N LEU A 209 7.18 -15.42 -6.12
CA LEU A 209 7.07 -14.22 -5.31
C LEU A 209 8.37 -14.18 -4.49
N ARG A 210 9.45 -13.66 -5.09
CA ARG A 210 10.76 -13.59 -4.45
C ARG A 210 10.59 -12.91 -3.10
N GLY A 211 10.71 -13.71 -2.05
CA GLY A 211 10.45 -13.31 -0.66
C GLY A 211 9.85 -14.39 0.25
N SER A 212 9.94 -15.68 -0.07
CA SER A 212 9.62 -16.74 0.91
C SER A 212 10.69 -16.84 1.99
N LEU A 213 10.51 -16.11 3.09
CA LEU A 213 11.12 -16.44 4.37
C LEU A 213 10.23 -17.44 5.09
N SER A 214 10.56 -18.72 4.95
CA SER A 214 9.97 -19.80 5.75
C SER A 214 10.54 -19.76 7.17
N HIS A 215 9.89 -19.03 8.07
CA HIS A 215 10.03 -19.30 9.49
C HIS A 215 8.76 -18.88 10.23
N HIS A 216 8.13 -19.83 10.91
CA HIS A 216 6.98 -19.61 11.78
C HIS A 216 7.45 -18.88 13.05
N PRO A 217 7.06 -17.63 13.31
CA PRO A 217 7.30 -17.01 14.60
C PRO A 217 6.17 -17.40 15.55
N SER A 218 6.54 -17.74 16.79
CA SER A 218 5.64 -17.88 17.92
C SER A 218 4.73 -16.65 18.09
N THR A 219 3.48 -16.89 18.52
CA THR A 219 2.39 -15.95 18.84
C THR A 219 2.67 -14.99 20.02
N GLY A 220 3.91 -14.50 20.15
CA GLY A 220 4.28 -13.51 21.15
C GLY A 220 3.77 -12.12 20.78
N ASN A 221 3.07 -11.47 21.70
CA ASN A 221 2.75 -10.04 21.63
C ASN A 221 4.06 -9.23 21.57
N VAL A 222 4.33 -8.62 20.43
CA VAL A 222 5.53 -7.80 20.18
C VAL A 222 5.26 -6.37 20.64
N GLN A 223 6.16 -5.83 21.48
CA GLN A 223 6.21 -4.41 21.80
C GLN A 223 6.48 -3.62 20.51
N LEU A 224 5.57 -2.72 20.17
CA LEU A 224 5.70 -1.85 19.03
C LEU A 224 5.60 -0.40 19.48
N GLN A 225 6.50 0.41 18.96
CA GLN A 225 6.33 1.85 18.84
C GLN A 225 5.95 2.11 17.38
N VAL A 226 4.67 1.92 17.05
CA VAL A 226 4.18 2.23 15.70
C VAL A 226 3.94 3.72 15.63
N TYR A 227 4.35 4.36 14.55
CA TYR A 227 3.83 5.66 14.16
C TYR A 227 2.90 5.46 12.97
N VAL A 228 1.59 5.57 13.18
CA VAL A 228 0.62 5.54 12.09
C VAL A 228 0.60 6.92 11.47
N ALA A 229 0.96 7.02 10.20
CA ALA A 229 0.75 8.21 9.39
C ALA A 229 -0.42 7.93 8.42
N LEU A 230 -1.48 8.72 8.53
CA LEU A 230 -2.56 8.76 7.55
C LEU A 230 -2.20 9.82 6.51
N LEU A 231 -1.94 9.38 5.27
CA LEU A 231 -1.73 10.23 4.11
C LEU A 231 -3.02 10.40 3.31
#